data_AF-A0A955TR28-F1
#
_entry.id   AF-A0A955TR28-F1
#
_cell.length_a   1.000
_cell.length_b   1.000
_cell.length_c   1.000
_cell.angle_alpha   90.00
_cell.angle_beta   90.00
_cell.angle_gamma   90.00
#
_symmetry.space_group_name_H-M   'P 1'
#
loop_
_entity.id
_entity.type
_entity.pdbx_description
1 polymer ?
#
loop_
_entity_poly.entity_id
_entity_poly.type
_entity_poly.pdbx_seq_one_letter_code
_entity_poly.pdbx_strand_id
1 'polypeptide(L)'
;MPIKIKICGITNAEDALKAVEFGADALGFVFYDKSPRAIKMEAAKRIIATLPPFVLPVGVFVNQSEEAVRHIFDTCGLALAQIHGDESAGYCES
;
A
#
# COMPACT_ATOMS: atom_id res chain seq x y z
N MET A 1 6.14 22.57 8.60
CA MET A 1 5.35 21.35 8.32
C MET A 1 5.97 20.21 9.11
N PRO A 2 5.19 19.39 9.82
CA PRO A 2 5.71 18.18 10.45
C PRO A 2 6.19 17.19 9.37
N ILE A 3 7.25 16.43 9.66
CA ILE A 3 7.75 15.38 8.78
C ILE A 3 6.71 14.25 8.74
N LYS A 4 6.40 13.76 7.54
CA LYS A 4 5.51 12.60 7.35
C LYS A 4 6.32 11.32 7.20
N ILE A 5 5.87 10.26 7.85
CA ILE A 5 6.58 8.97 7.91
C ILE A 5 5.71 7.87 7.31
N LYS A 6 6.26 7.15 6.32
CA LYS A 6 5.67 5.95 5.74
C LYS A 6 6.50 4.72 6.11
N ILE A 7 5.87 3.70 6.67
CA ILE A 7 6.49 2.38 6.90
C ILE A 7 6.05 1.42 5.79
N CYS A 8 7.00 0.90 5.02
CA CYS A 8 6.71 0.15 3.79
C CYS A 8 7.02 -1.35 3.92
N GLY A 9 6.23 -2.18 3.23
CA GLY A 9 6.41 -3.64 3.24
C GLY A 9 5.72 -4.32 4.41
N ILE A 10 4.57 -3.80 4.84
CA ILE A 10 3.73 -4.42 5.86
C ILE A 10 3.13 -5.71 5.31
N THR A 11 3.31 -6.81 6.04
CA THR A 11 2.83 -8.15 5.65
C THR A 11 1.88 -8.78 6.67
N ASN A 12 1.76 -8.19 7.87
CA ASN A 12 0.92 -8.70 8.97
C ASN A 12 0.32 -7.55 9.78
N ALA A 13 -0.73 -7.85 10.55
CA ALA A 13 -1.47 -6.85 11.32
C ALA A 13 -0.70 -6.33 12.55
N GLU A 14 0.14 -7.16 13.18
CA GLU A 14 0.90 -6.78 14.36
C GLU A 14 1.88 -5.63 14.05
N ASP A 15 2.64 -5.76 12.97
CA ASP A 15 3.58 -4.72 12.52
C ASP A 15 2.85 -3.46 12.06
N ALA A 16 1.69 -3.63 11.41
CA ALA A 16 0.85 -2.51 10.98
C ALA A 16 0.40 -1.67 12.19
N LEU A 17 -0.13 -2.31 13.23
CA LEU A 17 -0.63 -1.63 14.43
C LEU A 17 0.50 -1.01 15.23
N LYS A 18 1.65 -1.68 15.37
CA LYS A 18 2.84 -1.11 16.02
C LYS A 18 3.36 0.13 15.28
N ALA A 19 3.43 0.08 13.95
CA ALA A 19 3.86 1.23 13.16
C ALA A 19 2.92 2.44 13.37
N VAL A 20 1.62 2.20 13.44
CA VAL A 20 0.62 3.23 13.74
C VAL A 20 0.76 3.77 15.16
N GLU A 21 0.96 2.90 16.15
CA GLU A 21 1.19 3.28 17.55
C GLU A 21 2.42 4.21 17.69
N PHE A 22 3.48 3.95 16.92
CA PHE A 22 4.67 4.78 16.87
C PHE A 22 4.55 6.03 15.97
N GLY A 23 3.35 6.32 15.44
CA GLY A 23 3.05 7.56 14.73
C GLY A 23 3.33 7.54 13.23
N ALA A 24 3.29 6.38 12.58
CA ALA A 24 3.34 6.32 11.11
C ALA A 24 2.11 7.00 10.49
N ASP A 25 2.33 7.87 9.51
CA ASP A 25 1.27 8.54 8.76
C ASP A 25 0.72 7.67 7.62
N ALA A 26 1.52 6.71 7.14
CA ALA A 26 1.16 5.84 6.03
C ALA A 26 1.80 4.46 6.16
N LEU A 27 1.11 3.44 5.63
CA LEU A 27 1.58 2.06 5.57
C LEU A 27 1.63 1.58 4.13
N GLY A 28 2.75 0.96 3.73
CA GLY A 28 2.95 0.44 2.39
C GLY A 28 2.73 -1.07 2.30
N PHE A 29 1.88 -1.49 1.37
CA PHE A 29 1.55 -2.89 1.04
C PHE A 29 2.09 -3.21 -0.35
N VAL A 30 2.96 -4.21 -0.48
CA VAL A 30 3.64 -4.50 -1.75
C VAL A 30 2.88 -5.57 -2.53
N PHE A 31 2.33 -5.20 -3.69
CA PHE A 31 1.61 -6.08 -4.61
C PHE A 31 2.51 -6.49 -5.78
N TYR A 32 3.66 -7.07 -5.44
CA TYR A 32 4.61 -7.57 -6.43
C TYR A 32 5.25 -8.87 -5.95
N ASP A 33 4.85 -9.98 -6.54
CA ASP A 33 5.15 -11.34 -6.05
C ASP A 33 6.64 -11.68 -5.98
N LYS A 34 7.51 -10.98 -6.75
CA LYS A 34 8.96 -11.19 -6.65
C LYS A 34 9.60 -10.45 -5.46
N SER A 35 8.85 -9.62 -4.74
CA SER A 35 9.33 -8.96 -3.52
C SER A 35 9.26 -9.94 -2.34
N PRO A 36 10.29 -10.01 -1.47
CA PRO A 36 10.19 -10.78 -0.21
C PRO A 36 9.16 -10.21 0.77
N ARG A 37 8.67 -8.98 0.51
CA ARG A 37 7.65 -8.28 1.30
C ARG A 37 6.28 -8.27 0.62
N ALA A 38 6.09 -9.13 -0.39
CA ALA A 38 4.81 -9.25 -1.11
C ALA A 38 3.69 -9.65 -0.16
N ILE A 39 2.51 -9.05 -0.32
CA ILE A 39 1.31 -9.37 0.45
C ILE A 39 0.15 -9.72 -0.50
N LYS A 40 -0.65 -10.73 -0.12
CA LYS A 40 -1.88 -11.08 -0.83
C LYS A 40 -2.97 -10.04 -0.60
N MET A 41 -3.77 -9.77 -1.63
CA MET A 41 -4.91 -8.84 -1.60
C MET A 41 -5.82 -9.03 -0.38
N GLU A 42 -6.22 -10.28 -0.11
CA GLU A 42 -7.09 -10.59 1.04
C GLU A 42 -6.47 -10.29 2.40
N ALA A 43 -5.14 -10.45 2.53
CA ALA A 43 -4.45 -10.12 3.77
C ALA A 43 -4.33 -8.59 3.94
N ALA A 44 -3.98 -7.87 2.86
CA ALA A 44 -3.93 -6.41 2.87
C ALA A 44 -5.29 -5.81 3.24
N LYS A 45 -6.37 -6.25 2.59
CA LYS A 45 -7.75 -5.82 2.88
C LYS A 45 -8.11 -5.97 4.37
N ARG A 46 -7.79 -7.13 4.98
CA ARG A 46 -8.04 -7.36 6.41
C ARG A 46 -7.25 -6.41 7.30
N ILE A 47 -5.98 -6.15 6.99
CA ILE A 47 -5.14 -5.23 7.77
C ILE A 47 -5.67 -3.79 7.62
N ILE A 48 -5.94 -3.35 6.40
CA ILE A 48 -6.42 -2.00 6.10
C ILE A 48 -7.72 -1.70 6.84
N ALA A 49 -8.65 -2.67 6.91
CA ALA A 49 -9.89 -2.54 7.65
C ALA A 49 -9.72 -2.31 9.18
N THR A 50 -8.53 -2.58 9.74
CA THR A 50 -8.23 -2.35 11.16
C THR A 50 -7.50 -1.04 11.43
N LEU A 51 -7.08 -0.31 10.39
CA LEU A 51 -6.33 0.93 10.56
C LEU A 51 -7.23 2.04 11.12
N PRO A 52 -6.73 2.86 12.05
CA PRO A 52 -7.48 4.01 12.52
C PRO A 52 -7.59 5.07 11.40
N PRO A 53 -8.52 6.02 11.55
CA PRO A 53 -8.60 7.17 10.64
C PRO A 53 -7.26 7.89 10.51
N PHE A 54 -7.03 8.49 9.33
CA PHE A 54 -5.86 9.32 8.99
C PHE A 54 -4.52 8.60 8.77
N VAL A 55 -4.44 7.28 8.96
CA VAL A 55 -3.31 6.48 8.45
C VAL A 55 -3.59 6.08 7.01
N LEU A 56 -2.71 6.45 6.09
CA LEU A 56 -2.91 6.21 4.66
C LEU A 56 -2.39 4.82 4.23
N PRO A 57 -3.26 3.90 3.78
CA PRO A 57 -2.81 2.67 3.14
C PRO A 57 -2.34 2.94 1.71
N VAL A 58 -1.11 2.53 1.41
CA VAL A 58 -0.44 2.75 0.11
C VAL A 58 -0.14 1.41 -0.55
N GLY A 59 -0.66 1.18 -1.75
CA GLY A 59 -0.28 0.01 -2.55
C GLY A 59 0.98 0.30 -3.36
N VAL A 60 1.94 -0.63 -3.37
CA VAL A 60 3.15 -0.55 -4.19
C VAL A 60 3.03 -1.54 -5.33
N PHE A 61 3.12 -1.03 -6.56
CA PHE A 61 2.95 -1.79 -7.80
C PHE A 61 4.22 -1.69 -8.65
N VAL A 62 4.50 -2.75 -9.42
CA VAL A 62 5.67 -2.82 -10.32
C VAL A 62 5.20 -3.43 -11.63
N ASN A 63 5.13 -2.61 -12.67
CA ASN A 63 4.76 -2.95 -14.04
C ASN A 63 3.45 -3.74 -14.14
N GLN A 64 2.45 -3.42 -13.32
CA GLN A 64 1.11 -4.01 -13.42
C GLN A 64 0.23 -3.24 -14.40
N SER A 65 -0.77 -3.90 -14.99
CA SER A 65 -1.76 -3.20 -15.82
C SER A 65 -2.62 -2.26 -14.96
N GLU A 66 -3.16 -1.21 -15.57
CA GLU A 66 -4.00 -0.23 -14.88
C GLU A 66 -5.25 -0.88 -14.27
N GLU A 67 -5.85 -1.84 -14.98
CA GLU A 67 -7.03 -2.57 -14.52
C GLU A 67 -6.72 -3.40 -13.26
N ALA A 68 -5.54 -4.02 -13.23
CA ALA A 68 -5.09 -4.78 -12.06
C ALA A 68 -4.85 -3.86 -10.87
N VAL A 69 -4.18 -2.71 -11.08
CA VAL A 69 -3.96 -1.71 -10.03
C VAL A 69 -5.29 -1.20 -9.48
N ARG A 70 -6.22 -0.77 -10.34
CA ARG A 70 -7.55 -0.30 -9.91
C ARG A 70 -8.32 -1.36 -9.15
N HIS A 71 -8.33 -2.60 -9.64
CA HIS A 71 -9.00 -3.69 -8.96
C HIS A 71 -8.45 -3.92 -7.54
N ILE A 72 -7.12 -3.94 -7.37
CA ILE A 72 -6.48 -4.10 -6.06
C ILE A 72 -6.76 -2.89 -5.18
N PHE A 73 -6.68 -1.69 -5.74
CA PHE A 73 -6.92 -0.42 -5.06
C PHE A 73 -8.30 -0.37 -4.41
N ASP A 74 -9.34 -0.60 -5.21
CA ASP A 74 -10.73 -0.56 -4.75
C ASP A 74 -11.04 -1.71 -3.79
N THR A 75 -10.53 -2.91 -4.08
CA THR A 75 -10.82 -4.11 -3.27
C THR A 75 -10.19 -4.04 -1.88
N CYS A 76 -8.97 -3.51 -1.78
CA CYS A 76 -8.25 -3.38 -0.51
C CYS A 76 -8.64 -2.13 0.29
N GLY A 77 -9.27 -1.13 -0.35
CA GLY A 77 -9.49 0.18 0.27
C GLY A 77 -8.20 0.98 0.40
N LEU A 78 -7.34 0.93 -0.63
CA LEU A 78 -6.13 1.76 -0.66
C LEU A 78 -6.49 3.25 -0.78
N ALA A 79 -5.62 4.11 -0.26
CA ALA A 79 -5.77 5.56 -0.39
C ALA A 79 -4.81 6.14 -1.44
N LEU A 80 -3.65 5.49 -1.65
CA LEU A 80 -2.64 5.92 -2.61
C LEU A 80 -2.03 4.72 -3.35
N ALA A 81 -1.69 4.93 -4.62
CA ALA A 81 -0.91 4.01 -5.43
C ALA A 81 0.52 4.56 -5.57
N GLN A 82 1.51 3.73 -5.25
CA GLN A 82 2.92 3.98 -5.49
C GLN A 82 3.34 3.12 -6.67
N ILE A 83 3.57 3.76 -7.81
CA ILE A 83 4.07 3.15 -9.03
C ILE A 83 5.60 3.11 -8.94
N HIS A 84 6.20 1.91 -9.01
CA HIS A 84 7.60 1.68 -8.64
C HIS A 84 8.39 0.89 -9.68
N GLY A 85 7.84 0.65 -10.86
CA GLY A 85 8.53 0.04 -11.98
C GLY A 85 8.99 1.07 -13.02
N ASP A 86 8.86 0.67 -14.29
CA ASP A 86 9.24 1.44 -15.47
C ASP A 86 8.01 2.03 -16.18
N GLU A 87 6.89 2.16 -15.45
CA GLU A 87 5.65 2.67 -16.01
C GLU A 87 5.81 4.12 -16.50
N SER A 88 5.22 4.42 -17.66
CA SER A 88 5.33 5.74 -18.29
C SER A 88 4.55 6.82 -17.54
N ALA A 89 4.85 8.09 -17.79
CA ALA A 89 4.04 9.20 -17.26
C ALA A 89 2.56 9.10 -17.66
N GLY A 90 2.26 8.69 -18.90
CA GLY A 90 0.88 8.51 -19.36
C GLY A 90 0.11 7.42 -18.62
N TYR A 91 0.81 6.39 -18.13
CA TYR A 91 0.22 5.37 -17.24
C TYR A 91 -0.07 5.95 -15.84
N CYS A 92 0.77 6.84 -15.34
CA CYS A 92 0.56 7.46 -14.02
C CYS A 92 -0.54 8.54 -14.01
N GLU A 93 -0.88 9.08 -15.19
CA GLU A 93 -1.89 10.13 -15.37
C GLU A 93 -3.30 9.59 -15.60
N SER A 94 -3.48 8.28 -15.76
CA SER A 94 -4.75 7.65 -16.17
C SER A 94 -5.76 7.43 -15.04
#